data_AF-A0A3S5F7K2-F1
#
_entry.id   AF-A0A3S5F7K2-F1
#
_cell.length_a   1.000
_cell.length_b   1.000
_cell.length_c   1.000
_cell.angle_alpha   90.00
_cell.angle_beta   90.00
_cell.angle_gamma   90.00
#
_symmetry.space_group_name_H-M   'P 1'
#
loop_
_entity.id
_entity.type
_entity.pdbx_description
1 polymer ?
#
loop_
_entity_poly.entity_id
_entity_poly.type
_entity_poly.pdbx_seq_one_letter_code
_entity_poly.pdbx_strand_id
1 'polypeptide(L)'
;MGVNYLYPVLSSEDTLIDVEAFLREGQRKWPGCKTAQWTAEEDRLTDARLITIPDGASTIISHFTDGRLISVDGADFEEAVEIAAWLRSLNPDPDVVLWFTSSAFDGHTVLTPGITPQQVLEQWVDHREHDPYVEYPQYFS
;
A
#
# COMPACT_ATOMS: atom_id res chain seq x y z
N MET A 1 -5.47 17.99 7.63
CA MET A 1 -4.41 17.17 7.01
C MET A 1 -4.88 15.74 7.14
N GLY A 2 -5.10 15.05 6.02
CA GLY A 2 -5.47 13.63 6.04
C GLY A 2 -4.27 12.78 6.43
N VAL A 3 -4.53 11.61 7.01
CA VAL A 3 -3.48 10.60 7.21
C VAL A 3 -3.24 9.94 5.85
N ASN A 4 -1.97 9.82 5.48
CA ASN A 4 -1.55 9.08 4.30
C ASN A 4 -0.97 7.75 4.75
N TYR A 5 -1.25 6.69 4.00
CA TYR A 5 -0.74 5.35 4.26
C TYR A 5 0.15 4.88 3.12
N LEU A 6 1.09 4.00 3.44
CA LEU A 6 2.10 3.48 2.52
C LEU A 6 2.12 1.96 2.59
N TYR A 7 2.41 1.35 1.44
CA TYR A 7 2.54 -0.11 1.30
C TYR A 7 3.86 -0.46 0.61
N PRO A 8 5.00 -0.35 1.32
CA PRO A 8 6.32 -0.60 0.74
C PRO A 8 6.67 -2.08 0.72
N VAL A 9 7.28 -2.52 -0.38
CA VAL A 9 8.05 -3.77 -0.43
C VAL A 9 9.43 -3.51 0.15
N LEU A 10 9.80 -4.26 1.20
CA LEU A 10 11.05 -4.04 1.91
C LEU A 10 12.23 -4.83 1.37
N SER A 11 11.98 -5.91 0.63
CA SER A 11 13.03 -6.64 -0.10
C SER A 11 13.47 -5.83 -1.34
N SER A 12 14.80 -5.72 -1.57
CA SER A 12 15.37 -4.83 -2.59
C SER A 12 15.04 -5.21 -4.03
N GLU A 13 14.79 -6.49 -4.28
CA GLU A 13 14.65 -7.06 -5.63
C GLU A 13 13.20 -7.32 -6.05
N ASP A 14 12.23 -7.16 -5.14
CA ASP A 14 10.85 -7.55 -5.38
C ASP A 14 9.97 -6.36 -5.78
N THR A 15 9.01 -6.65 -6.66
CA THR A 15 7.96 -5.72 -7.09
C THR A 15 6.64 -6.12 -6.44
N LEU A 16 5.88 -5.14 -5.96
CA LEU A 16 4.54 -5.36 -5.39
C LEU A 16 3.58 -5.82 -6.49
N ILE A 17 3.49 -5.01 -7.54
CA ILE A 17 2.62 -5.18 -8.69
C ILE A 17 3.14 -4.29 -9.82
N ASP A 18 2.94 -4.66 -11.08
CA ASP A 18 3.19 -3.76 -12.21
C ASP A 18 1.99 -2.81 -12.45
N VAL A 19 2.23 -1.70 -13.16
CA VAL A 19 1.22 -0.66 -13.40
C VAL A 19 -0.03 -1.18 -14.14
N GLU A 20 0.12 -2.13 -15.06
CA GLU A 20 -1.00 -2.67 -15.84
C GLU A 20 -1.87 -3.58 -14.97
N ALA A 21 -1.25 -4.43 -14.16
CA ALA A 21 -1.92 -5.28 -13.19
C ALA A 21 -2.59 -4.45 -12.10
N PHE A 22 -1.94 -3.40 -11.60
CA PHE A 22 -2.50 -2.48 -10.62
C PHE A 22 -3.81 -1.86 -11.10
N LEU A 23 -3.81 -1.29 -12.31
CA LEU A 23 -5.00 -0.66 -12.88
C LEU A 23 -6.12 -1.68 -13.13
N ARG A 24 -5.78 -2.85 -13.70
CA ARG A 24 -6.74 -3.91 -14.00
C ARG A 24 -7.41 -4.46 -12.73
N GLU A 25 -6.62 -4.83 -11.73
CA GLU A 25 -7.14 -5.39 -10.48
C GLU A 25 -7.87 -4.33 -9.65
N GLY A 26 -7.40 -3.08 -9.71
CA GLY A 26 -8.07 -1.94 -9.08
C GLY A 26 -9.48 -1.71 -9.63
N GLN A 27 -9.63 -1.70 -10.96
CA GLN A 27 -10.93 -1.60 -11.62
C GLN A 27 -11.85 -2.79 -11.31
N ARG A 28 -11.27 -3.98 -11.08
CA ARG A 28 -12.03 -5.18 -10.67
C ARG A 28 -12.52 -5.06 -9.22
N LYS A 29 -11.69 -4.57 -8.30
CA LYS A 29 -12.02 -4.40 -6.88
C LYS A 29 -13.01 -3.26 -6.65
N TRP A 30 -12.85 -2.15 -7.37
CA TRP A 30 -13.75 -0.99 -7.31
C TRP A 30 -14.33 -0.67 -8.70
N PRO A 31 -15.43 -1.35 -9.09
CA PRO A 31 -16.11 -1.05 -10.35
C PRO A 31 -16.53 0.42 -10.43
N GLY A 32 -16.15 1.09 -11.51
CA GLY A 32 -16.47 2.51 -11.73
C GLY A 32 -15.51 3.51 -11.07
N CYS A 33 -14.40 3.05 -10.46
CA CYS A 33 -13.32 3.96 -10.07
C CYS A 33 -12.74 4.69 -11.29
N LYS A 34 -12.22 5.90 -11.07
CA LYS A 34 -11.49 6.62 -12.11
C LYS A 34 -10.03 6.16 -12.09
N THR A 35 -9.42 6.10 -13.28
CA THR A 35 -8.03 5.72 -13.43
C THR A 35 -7.25 6.82 -14.15
N ALA A 36 -6.02 7.05 -13.71
CA ALA A 36 -5.06 7.87 -14.43
C ALA A 36 -3.78 7.07 -14.62
N GLN A 37 -3.18 7.17 -15.81
CA GLN A 37 -1.89 6.55 -16.12
C GLN A 37 -1.03 7.58 -16.86
N TRP A 38 0.26 7.57 -16.59
CA TRP A 38 1.22 8.45 -17.22
C TRP A 38 2.35 7.64 -17.81
N THR A 39 2.83 8.06 -18.98
CA THR A 39 4.02 7.50 -19.61
C THR A 39 5.23 8.33 -19.19
N ALA A 40 6.23 7.68 -18.60
CA ALA A 40 7.53 8.18 -18.15
C ALA A 40 7.88 9.63 -18.58
N GLU A 41 7.49 10.59 -17.75
CA GLU A 41 8.23 11.86 -17.64
C GLU A 41 9.34 11.62 -16.61
N GLU A 42 10.55 12.15 -16.88
CA GLU A 42 11.78 11.87 -16.11
C GLU A 42 11.64 12.10 -14.59
N ASP A 43 10.67 12.93 -14.16
CA ASP A 43 10.49 13.35 -12.76
C ASP A 43 9.22 12.81 -12.07
N ARG A 44 8.47 11.87 -12.67
CA ARG A 44 7.27 11.31 -12.01
C ARG A 44 7.62 10.10 -11.15
N LEU A 45 7.46 10.26 -9.84
CA LEU A 45 7.55 9.15 -8.88
C LEU A 45 6.37 8.18 -8.99
N THR A 46 5.20 8.65 -9.45
CA THR A 46 3.99 7.83 -9.65
C THR A 46 3.61 7.76 -11.11
N ASP A 47 3.29 6.58 -11.61
CA ASP A 47 2.90 6.31 -13.00
C ASP A 47 1.41 5.94 -13.17
N ALA A 48 0.70 5.61 -12.09
CA ALA A 48 -0.74 5.43 -12.13
C ALA A 48 -1.45 5.79 -10.83
N ARG A 49 -2.76 6.04 -10.95
CA ARG A 49 -3.69 6.22 -9.84
C ARG A 49 -5.01 5.52 -10.08
N LEU A 50 -5.56 4.97 -9.00
CA LEU A 50 -6.97 4.67 -8.85
C LEU A 50 -7.59 5.75 -7.96
N ILE A 51 -8.77 6.23 -8.33
CA ILE A 51 -9.53 7.20 -7.54
C ILE A 51 -10.92 6.60 -7.29
N THR A 52 -11.17 6.26 -6.04
CA THR A 52 -12.46 5.81 -5.55
C THR A 52 -13.18 6.98 -4.88
N ILE A 53 -14.51 6.94 -4.86
CA ILE A 53 -15.32 7.94 -4.16
C ILE A 53 -16.32 7.20 -3.26
N PRO A 54 -15.87 6.51 -2.21
CA PRO A 54 -16.77 5.95 -1.21
C PRO A 54 -17.49 7.09 -0.48
N ASP A 55 -18.82 7.00 -0.40
CA ASP A 55 -19.67 7.89 0.40
C ASP A 55 -19.42 9.41 0.23
N GLY A 56 -18.96 9.81 -0.95
CA GLY A 56 -18.74 11.21 -1.33
C GLY A 56 -17.36 11.79 -0.99
N ALA A 57 -16.48 11.05 -0.31
CA ALA A 57 -15.08 11.41 -0.10
C ALA A 57 -14.19 10.68 -1.10
N SER A 58 -13.15 11.33 -1.63
CA SER A 58 -12.25 10.71 -2.60
C SER A 58 -11.07 10.04 -1.90
N THR A 59 -10.88 8.75 -2.19
CA THR A 59 -9.66 8.01 -1.84
C THR A 59 -8.80 7.84 -3.09
N ILE A 60 -7.52 8.19 -2.99
CA ILE A 60 -6.55 8.16 -4.08
C ILE A 60 -5.51 7.10 -3.74
N ILE A 61 -5.39 6.09 -4.60
CA ILE A 61 -4.40 5.01 -4.49
C ILE A 61 -3.38 5.22 -5.61
N SER A 62 -2.15 5.59 -5.26
CA SER A 62 -1.08 5.89 -6.22
C SER A 62 -0.07 4.75 -6.31
N HIS A 63 0.25 4.34 -7.53
CA HIS A 63 1.30 3.38 -7.84
C HIS A 63 2.59 4.11 -8.21
N PHE A 64 3.72 3.66 -7.67
CA PHE A 64 5.03 4.25 -7.91
C PHE A 64 5.74 3.57 -9.09
N THR A 65 6.57 4.33 -9.81
CA THR A 65 7.23 3.90 -11.05
C THR A 65 8.14 2.68 -10.89
N ASP A 66 8.66 2.44 -9.68
CA ASP A 66 9.45 1.24 -9.38
C ASP A 66 8.58 0.00 -9.12
N GLY A 67 7.26 0.16 -8.96
CA GLY A 67 6.30 -0.89 -8.61
C GLY A 67 6.48 -1.44 -7.20
N ARG A 68 7.24 -0.76 -6.34
CA ARG A 68 7.61 -1.24 -4.98
C ARG A 68 6.86 -0.51 -3.88
N LEU A 69 6.10 0.53 -4.22
CA LEU A 69 5.33 1.32 -3.28
C LEU A 69 3.95 1.64 -3.84
N ILE A 70 2.94 1.48 -2.99
CA ILE A 70 1.63 2.11 -3.15
C ILE A 70 1.47 3.17 -2.05
N SER A 71 0.92 4.34 -2.38
CA SER A 71 0.41 5.28 -1.38
C SER A 71 -1.11 5.35 -1.43
N VAL A 72 -1.73 5.60 -0.28
CA VAL A 72 -3.16 5.86 -0.17
C VAL A 72 -3.37 7.18 0.55
N ASP A 73 -4.06 8.10 -0.11
CA ASP A 73 -4.41 9.42 0.38
C ASP A 73 -5.94 9.55 0.47
N GLY A 74 -6.44 10.15 1.55
CA GLY A 74 -7.87 10.45 1.72
C GLY A 74 -8.72 9.32 2.31
N ALA A 75 -8.16 8.13 2.49
CA ALA A 75 -8.78 7.02 3.19
C ALA A 75 -8.78 7.24 4.72
N ASP A 76 -9.83 6.75 5.39
CA ASP A 76 -9.75 6.49 6.82
C ASP A 76 -8.94 5.20 7.09
N PHE A 77 -8.73 4.89 8.37
CA PHE A 77 -7.92 3.73 8.75
C PHE A 77 -8.56 2.40 8.34
N GLU A 78 -9.88 2.26 8.44
CA GLU A 78 -10.58 1.03 8.08
C GLU A 78 -10.49 0.76 6.58
N GLU A 79 -10.67 1.80 5.76
CA GLU A 79 -10.48 1.70 4.30
C GLU A 79 -9.02 1.37 3.96
N ALA A 80 -8.04 1.98 4.63
CA ALA A 80 -6.62 1.69 4.39
C ALA A 80 -6.25 0.23 4.75
N VAL A 81 -6.86 -0.33 5.79
CA VAL A 81 -6.72 -1.73 6.20
C VAL A 81 -7.32 -2.68 5.16
N GLU A 82 -8.49 -2.36 4.59
CA GLU A 82 -9.10 -3.11 3.49
C GLU A 82 -8.22 -3.08 2.22
N ILE A 83 -7.64 -1.93 1.90
CA ILE A 83 -6.69 -1.79 0.79
C ILE A 83 -5.43 -2.61 1.06
N ALA A 84 -4.93 -2.66 2.30
CA ALA A 84 -3.77 -3.48 2.67
C ALA A 84 -3.98 -4.96 2.35
N ALA A 85 -5.10 -5.53 2.82
CA ALA A 85 -5.44 -6.92 2.60
C ALA A 85 -5.64 -7.22 1.10
N TRP A 86 -6.26 -6.28 0.37
CA TRP A 86 -6.39 -6.40 -1.08
C TRP A 86 -5.02 -6.40 -1.78
N LEU A 87 -4.13 -5.44 -1.49
CA LEU A 87 -2.79 -5.38 -2.10
C LEU A 87 -2.00 -6.66 -1.81
N ARG A 88 -2.05 -7.17 -0.57
CA ARG A 88 -1.39 -8.45 -0.25
C ARG A 88 -2.01 -9.63 -1.01
N SER A 89 -3.31 -9.62 -1.29
CA SER A 89 -3.93 -10.67 -2.12
C SER A 89 -3.45 -10.68 -3.58
N LEU A 90 -2.95 -9.55 -4.09
CA LEU A 90 -2.40 -9.45 -5.45
C LEU A 90 -0.98 -9.98 -5.54
N ASN A 91 -0.25 -10.01 -4.43
CA ASN A 91 1.09 -10.55 -4.32
C ASN A 91 1.10 -11.67 -3.26
N PRO A 92 0.73 -12.91 -3.61
CA PRO A 92 0.64 -14.01 -2.66
C PRO A 92 1.99 -14.66 -2.31
N ASP A 93 3.10 -14.17 -2.87
CA ASP A 93 4.43 -14.73 -2.63
C ASP A 93 4.82 -14.57 -1.15
N PRO A 94 5.08 -15.67 -0.42
CA PRO A 94 5.48 -15.60 0.99
C PRO A 94 6.85 -14.95 1.22
N ASP A 95 7.73 -14.94 0.22
CA ASP A 95 9.08 -14.40 0.34
C ASP A 95 9.11 -12.87 0.16
N VAL A 96 8.07 -12.29 -0.44
CA VAL A 96 7.90 -10.84 -0.56
C VAL A 96 7.46 -10.26 0.79
N VAL A 97 8.30 -9.37 1.34
CA VAL A 97 8.03 -8.66 2.59
C VAL A 97 7.31 -7.37 2.29
N LEU A 98 6.00 -7.35 2.52
CA LEU A 98 5.15 -6.19 2.32
C LEU A 98 4.65 -5.65 3.67
N TRP A 99 4.80 -4.34 3.89
CA TRP A 99 4.28 -3.67 5.09
C TRP A 99 3.08 -2.79 4.73
N PHE A 100 2.22 -2.54 5.71
CA PHE A 100 1.27 -1.44 5.74
C PHE A 100 1.75 -0.47 6.81
N THR A 101 1.99 0.79 6.47
CA THR A 101 2.49 1.79 7.42
C THR A 101 1.69 3.08 7.32
N SER A 102 1.72 3.89 8.38
CA SER A 102 1.41 5.30 8.22
C SER A 102 2.57 6.00 7.49
N SER A 103 2.27 7.10 6.81
CA SER A 103 3.29 7.95 6.16
C SER A 103 4.22 8.65 7.15
N ALA A 104 3.75 8.90 8.37
CA ALA A 104 4.59 9.40 9.47
C ALA A 104 5.49 8.30 10.04
N PHE A 105 5.28 7.04 9.64
CA PHE A 105 5.98 5.87 10.15
C PHE A 105 5.89 5.75 11.68
N ASP A 106 4.70 6.03 12.22
CA ASP A 106 4.37 5.89 13.65
C ASP A 106 3.85 4.49 14.02
N GLY A 107 3.59 3.65 13.03
CA GLY A 107 3.25 2.25 13.21
C GLY A 107 3.19 1.48 11.89
N HIS A 108 3.11 0.16 12.01
CA HIS A 108 3.01 -0.73 10.87
C HIS A 108 2.26 -2.02 11.18
N THR A 109 1.82 -2.70 10.12
CA THR A 109 1.47 -4.12 10.14
C THR A 109 2.26 -4.85 9.05
N VAL A 110 2.86 -6.00 9.39
CA VAL A 110 3.47 -6.90 8.39
C VAL A 110 2.37 -7.68 7.68
N LEU A 111 2.29 -7.58 6.35
CA LEU A 111 1.22 -8.20 5.56
C LEU A 111 1.61 -9.63 5.18
N THR A 112 1.17 -10.61 5.96
CA THR A 112 1.37 -12.04 5.65
C THR A 112 0.46 -12.52 4.50
N PRO A 113 0.84 -13.54 3.71
CA PRO A 113 -0.02 -14.05 2.64
C PRO A 113 -1.40 -14.49 3.19
N GLY A 114 -2.47 -14.05 2.53
CA GLY A 114 -3.84 -14.37 2.94
C GLY A 114 -4.34 -13.63 4.19
N ILE A 115 -3.61 -12.61 4.68
CA ILE A 115 -4.05 -11.77 5.79
C ILE A 115 -5.41 -11.13 5.51
N THR A 116 -6.30 -11.16 6.50
CA THR A 116 -7.62 -10.51 6.42
C THR A 116 -7.54 -9.05 6.88
N PRO A 117 -8.50 -8.18 6.49
CA PRO A 117 -8.56 -6.81 7.01
C PRO A 117 -8.57 -6.76 8.55
N GLN A 118 -9.36 -7.62 9.20
CA GLN A 118 -9.38 -7.71 10.66
C GLN A 118 -7.99 -8.03 11.23
N GLN A 119 -7.26 -8.95 10.61
CA GLN A 119 -5.91 -9.29 11.03
C GLN A 119 -4.92 -8.14 10.80
N VAL A 120 -5.07 -7.36 9.72
CA VAL A 120 -4.24 -6.17 9.50
C VAL A 120 -4.44 -5.15 10.63
N LEU A 121 -5.68 -4.95 11.05
CA LEU A 121 -6.05 -4.06 12.16
C LEU A 121 -5.50 -4.57 13.50
N GLU A 122 -5.72 -5.86 13.81
CA GLU A 122 -5.33 -6.46 15.09
C GLU A 122 -3.82 -6.60 15.28
N GLN A 123 -3.06 -6.66 14.18
CA GLN A 123 -1.60 -6.80 14.19
C GLN A 123 -0.86 -5.46 14.06
N TRP A 124 -1.56 -4.33 14.19
CA TRP A 124 -0.92 -3.02 14.16
C TRP A 124 0.08 -2.87 15.31
N VAL A 125 1.32 -2.56 14.97
CA VAL A 125 2.43 -2.31 15.87
C VAL A 125 2.66 -0.80 15.99
N ASP A 126 2.60 -0.29 17.21
CA ASP A 126 2.84 1.12 17.53
C ASP A 126 4.33 1.39 17.78
N HIS A 127 4.94 2.31 17.03
CA HIS A 127 6.37 2.62 17.14
C HIS A 127 6.71 3.48 18.37
N ARG A 128 5.72 3.90 19.17
CA ARG A 128 5.95 4.47 20.50
C ARG A 128 6.33 3.38 21.51
N GLU A 129 5.98 2.14 21.22
CA GLU A 129 6.19 0.97 22.08
C GLU A 129 7.25 0.02 21.50
N HIS A 130 7.42 0.03 20.17
CA HIS A 130 8.32 -0.84 19.42
C HIS A 130 9.31 -0.04 18.56
N ASP A 131 10.51 -0.57 18.33
CA ASP A 131 11.51 0.08 17.48
C ASP A 131 11.84 -0.80 16.26
N PRO A 132 11.29 -0.50 15.07
CA PRO A 132 11.52 -1.30 13.87
C PRO A 132 12.97 -1.30 13.39
N TYR A 133 13.77 -0.28 13.73
CA TYR A 133 15.20 -0.26 13.38
C TYR A 133 16.02 -1.25 14.20
N VAL A 134 15.54 -1.62 15.39
CA VAL A 134 16.15 -2.62 16.26
C VAL A 134 15.57 -4.02 16.01
N GLU A 135 14.26 -4.12 15.77
CA GLU A 135 13.56 -5.39 15.57
C GLU A 135 13.77 -5.96 14.16
N TYR A 136 13.90 -5.10 13.15
CA TYR A 136 14.04 -5.49 11.75
C TYR A 136 15.18 -4.74 11.03
N PRO A 137 16.42 -4.74 11.58
CA PRO A 137 17.53 -3.94 11.04
C PRO A 137 17.86 -4.28 9.58
N GLN A 138 17.55 -5.51 9.13
CA GLN A 138 17.80 -5.96 7.76
C GLN A 138 17.01 -5.21 6.67
N TYR A 139 15.96 -4.46 7.03
CA TYR A 139 15.16 -3.70 6.06
C TYR A 139 15.50 -2.20 6.01
N PHE A 140 16.39 -1.73 6.89
CA PHE A 140 16.70 -0.30 7.05
C PHE A 140 18.20 0.01 6.89
N SER A 141 18.97 -0.94 6.36
CA SER A 141 20.43 -0.86 6.17
C SER A 141 20.83 -0.35 4.78
#